data_AF-K2FTS3-F1
#
_entry.id   AF-K2FTS3-F1
#
_cell.length_a   1.000
_cell.length_b   1.000
_cell.length_c   1.000
_cell.angle_alpha   90.00
_cell.angle_beta   90.00
_cell.angle_gamma   90.00
#
_symmetry.space_group_name_H-M   'P 1'
#
loop_
_entity.id
_entity.type
_entity.pdbx_description
1 polymer ?
#
loop_
_entity_poly.entity_id
_entity_poly.type
_entity_poly.pdbx_seq_one_letter_code
_entity_poly.pdbx_strand_id
1 'polypeptide(L)'
;MKNKIALESMAMDLKRAALGYHNNSLKMAERFREEALVRKREINLKEVKPYLRLILQKTEKINKNSSEDALMLSTLIQNYTRKYL
;
A
#
# COMPACT_ATOMS: atom_id res chain seq x y z
N MET A 1 -16.59 -0.98 -6.39
CA MET A 1 -16.61 -0.14 -5.16
C MET A 1 -15.75 -0.70 -4.03
N LYS A 2 -15.95 -1.94 -3.56
CA LYS A 2 -15.21 -2.51 -2.41
C LYS A 2 -13.68 -2.52 -2.61
N ASN A 3 -13.20 -2.98 -3.76
CA ASN A 3 -11.77 -2.94 -4.08
C ASN A 3 -11.19 -1.52 -4.16
N LYS A 4 -11.97 -0.55 -4.62
CA LYS A 4 -11.52 0.85 -4.72
C LYS A 4 -11.20 1.42 -3.35
N ILE A 5 -12.13 1.28 -2.41
CA ILE A 5 -11.96 1.76 -1.02
C ILE A 5 -10.77 1.06 -0.35
N ALA A 6 -10.65 -0.26 -0.49
CA ALA A 6 -9.54 -1.02 0.09
C ALA A 6 -8.18 -0.59 -0.49
N LEU A 7 -8.09 -0.40 -1.80
CA LEU A 7 -6.87 0.03 -2.49
C LEU A 7 -6.49 1.49 -2.17
N GLU A 8 -7.47 2.40 -2.11
CA GLU A 8 -7.23 3.80 -1.75
C GLU A 8 -6.80 3.92 -0.28
N SER A 9 -7.43 3.17 0.63
CA SER A 9 -7.03 3.09 2.03
C SER A 9 -5.59 2.56 2.16
N MET A 10 -5.29 1.44 1.47
CA MET A 10 -3.96 0.85 1.46
C MET A 10 -2.89 1.82 0.93
N ALA A 11 -3.19 2.56 -0.15
CA ALA A 11 -2.29 3.58 -0.68
C ALA A 11 -2.01 4.69 0.34
N MET A 12 -3.05 5.13 1.07
CA MET A 12 -2.92 6.16 2.09
C MET A 12 -2.07 5.69 3.29
N ASP A 13 -2.27 4.46 3.73
CA ASP A 13 -1.52 3.87 4.84
C ASP A 13 -0.04 3.68 4.46
N LEU A 14 0.26 3.19 3.26
CA LEU A 14 1.63 3.12 2.75
C LEU A 14 2.30 4.50 2.64
N LYS A 15 1.55 5.55 2.26
CA LYS A 15 2.07 6.93 2.25
C LYS A 15 2.44 7.40 3.66
N ARG A 16 1.62 7.08 4.66
CA ARG A 16 1.90 7.41 6.06
C ARG A 16 3.08 6.61 6.60
N ALA A 17 3.20 5.33 6.23
CA ALA A 17 4.38 4.53 6.55
C ALA A 17 5.65 5.15 5.97
N ALA A 18 5.62 5.55 4.70
CA ALA A 18 6.74 6.23 4.04
C ALA A 18 7.17 7.52 4.77
N LEU A 19 6.21 8.35 5.17
CA LEU A 19 6.46 9.56 5.96
C LEU A 19 7.06 9.23 7.33
N GLY A 20 6.55 8.19 7.99
CA GLY A 20 7.09 7.72 9.26
C GLY A 20 8.54 7.26 9.15
N TYR A 21 8.87 6.43 8.15
CA TYR A 21 10.25 5.99 7.89
C TYR A 21 11.18 7.16 7.57
N HIS A 22 10.74 8.07 6.70
CA HIS A 22 11.53 9.25 6.32
C HIS A 22 11.85 10.14 7.54
N ASN A 23 10.89 10.31 8.45
CA ASN A 23 11.05 11.16 9.63
C ASN A 23 11.57 10.40 10.87
N ASN A 24 12.06 9.18 10.70
CA ASN A 24 12.54 8.29 11.78
C ASN A 24 11.50 8.00 12.89
N SER A 25 10.20 8.14 12.57
CA SER A 25 9.07 7.80 13.46
C SER A 25 8.67 6.33 13.26
N LEU A 26 9.57 5.42 13.63
CA LEU A 26 9.46 3.99 13.30
C LEU A 26 8.20 3.32 13.87
N LYS A 27 7.77 3.69 15.08
CA LYS A 27 6.53 3.15 15.69
C LYS A 27 5.29 3.52 14.89
N MET A 28 5.22 4.75 14.39
CA MET A 28 4.12 5.20 13.52
C MET A 28 4.19 4.48 12.17
N ALA A 29 5.39 4.36 11.60
CA ALA A 29 5.59 3.73 10.31
C ALA A 29 5.15 2.26 10.32
N GLU A 30 5.55 1.50 11.33
CA GLU A 30 5.16 0.09 11.48
C GLU A 30 3.66 -0.07 11.64
N ARG A 31 2.99 0.79 12.43
CA ARG A 31 1.53 0.73 12.58
C ARG A 31 0.83 0.90 11.24
N PHE A 32 1.19 1.92 10.46
CA PHE A 32 0.55 2.13 9.15
C PHE A 32 0.93 1.05 8.13
N ARG A 33 2.14 0.48 8.21
CA ARG A 33 2.52 -0.69 7.41
C ARG A 33 1.63 -1.89 7.72
N GLU A 34 1.34 -2.15 8.99
CA GLU A 34 0.43 -3.22 9.40
C GLU A 34 -1.00 -2.97 8.94
N GLU A 35 -1.51 -1.75 9.09
CA GLU A 35 -2.83 -1.36 8.60
C GLU A 35 -2.94 -1.58 7.07
N ALA A 36 -1.91 -1.21 6.29
CA ALA A 36 -1.87 -1.47 4.85
C ALA A 36 -1.93 -2.98 4.51
N LEU A 37 -1.26 -3.84 5.30
CA LEU A 37 -1.31 -5.30 5.13
C LEU A 37 -2.68 -5.88 5.50
N VAL A 38 -3.39 -5.28 6.46
CA VAL A 38 -4.77 -5.65 6.76
C VAL A 38 -5.67 -5.32 5.56
N ARG A 39 -5.56 -4.11 4.99
CA ARG A 39 -6.34 -3.69 3.81
C ARG A 39 -6.12 -4.59 2.60
N LYS A 40 -4.90 -5.11 2.43
CA LYS A 40 -4.59 -6.07 1.36
C LYS A 40 -5.54 -7.28 1.38
N ARG A 41 -5.91 -7.77 2.56
CA ARG A 41 -6.81 -8.94 2.73
C ARG A 41 -8.26 -8.64 2.30
N GLU A 42 -8.64 -7.37 2.25
CA GLU A 42 -9.98 -6.94 1.84
C GLU A 42 -10.15 -6.87 0.31
N ILE A 43 -9.05 -6.95 -0.45
CA ILE A 43 -9.02 -6.82 -1.91
C ILE A 43 -9.35 -8.15 -2.58
N ASN A 44 -10.38 -8.18 -3.42
CA ASN A 44 -10.66 -9.32 -4.30
C ASN A 44 -9.66 -9.34 -5.47
N LEU A 45 -8.65 -10.21 -5.38
CA LEU A 45 -7.59 -10.34 -6.39
C LEU A 45 -8.07 -10.82 -7.78
N LYS A 46 -9.27 -11.43 -7.86
CA LYS A 46 -9.86 -11.86 -9.15
C LYS A 46 -10.36 -10.67 -9.97
N GLU A 47 -10.69 -9.56 -9.31
CA GLU A 47 -11.27 -8.35 -9.92
C GLU A 47 -10.23 -7.26 -10.23
N VAL A 48 -8.95 -7.53 -9.99
CA VAL A 48 -7.87 -6.57 -10.30
C VAL A 48 -7.01 -7.04 -11.46
N LYS A 49 -6.43 -6.09 -12.20
CA LYS A 49 -5.55 -6.43 -13.32
C LYS A 49 -4.31 -7.19 -12.84
N PRO A 50 -3.76 -8.11 -13.66
CA PRO A 50 -2.63 -8.96 -13.27
C PRO A 50 -1.43 -8.20 -12.71
N TYR A 51 -1.08 -7.05 -13.29
CA TYR A 51 0.05 -6.25 -12.84
C TYR A 51 -0.14 -5.71 -11.40
N LEU A 52 -1.36 -5.38 -10.99
CA LEU A 52 -1.62 -4.93 -9.63
C LEU A 52 -1.40 -6.06 -8.63
N ARG A 53 -1.72 -7.31 -9.00
CA ARG A 53 -1.43 -8.47 -8.14
C ARG A 53 0.06 -8.57 -7.83
N LEU A 54 0.93 -8.32 -8.81
CA LEU A 54 2.38 -8.29 -8.62
C LEU A 54 2.81 -7.16 -7.68
N ILE A 55 2.21 -5.97 -7.83
CA ILE A 55 2.47 -4.83 -6.92
C ILE A 55 2.04 -5.18 -5.49
N LEU A 56 0.85 -5.76 -5.30
CA LEU A 56 0.34 -6.17 -3.99
C LEU A 56 1.15 -7.30 -3.35
N GLN A 57 1.84 -8.14 -4.12
CA GLN A 57 2.77 -9.13 -3.57
C GLN A 57 4.04 -8.47 -3.02
N LYS A 58 4.53 -7.40 -3.65
CA LYS A 58 5.72 -6.67 -3.18
C LYS A 58 5.50 -5.99 -1.82
N THR A 59 4.26 -5.68 -1.45
CA THR A 59 3.96 -4.99 -0.18
C THR A 59 4.29 -5.83 1.06
N GLU A 60 4.35 -7.16 0.94
CA GLU A 60 4.76 -8.07 2.02
C GLU A 60 6.28 -8.08 2.24
N LYS A 61 7.04 -7.69 1.20
CA LYS A 61 8.50 -7.73 1.17
C LYS A 61 9.12 -6.35 1.40
N ILE A 62 8.33 -5.34 1.78
CA ILE A 62 8.85 -4.01 2.09
C ILE A 62 9.88 -4.18 3.20
N ASN A 63 11.12 -3.77 2.92
CA ASN A 63 12.13 -3.67 3.95
C ASN A 63 11.60 -2.71 5.01
N LYS A 64 11.57 -3.14 6.28
CA LYS A 64 10.90 -2.47 7.41
C LYS A 64 11.38 -1.04 7.69
N ASN A 65 12.32 -0.50 6.90
CA ASN A 65 12.81 0.89 7.02
C ASN A 65 12.95 1.61 5.67
N SER A 66 12.34 1.11 4.59
CA SER A 66 12.45 1.72 3.26
C SER A 66 11.30 2.71 3.02
N SER A 67 11.57 3.99 3.26
CA SER A 67 10.63 5.09 2.96
C SER A 67 10.30 5.14 1.47
N GLU A 68 11.28 4.90 0.61
CA GLU A 68 11.15 4.93 -0.85
C GLU A 68 10.27 3.80 -1.38
N ASP A 69 10.45 2.56 -0.90
CA ASP A 69 9.62 1.43 -1.33
C ASP A 69 8.16 1.63 -0.94
N ALA A 70 7.92 2.10 0.30
CA ALA A 70 6.58 2.38 0.78
C ALA A 70 5.91 3.48 -0.05
N LEU A 71 6.65 4.54 -0.40
CA LEU A 71 6.16 5.63 -1.24
C LEU A 71 5.85 5.16 -2.66
N MET A 72 6.78 4.42 -3.28
CA MET A 72 6.60 3.87 -4.63
C MET A 72 5.34 3.01 -4.71
N LEU A 73 5.15 2.09 -3.76
CA LEU A 73 3.97 1.21 -3.73
C LEU A 73 2.68 2.00 -3.50
N SER A 74 2.70 3.01 -2.62
CA SER A 74 1.58 3.93 -2.44
C SER A 74 1.18 4.60 -3.76
N THR A 75 2.14 5.18 -4.48
CA THR A 75 1.91 5.86 -5.75
C THR A 75 1.38 4.91 -6.83
N LEU A 76 1.95 3.71 -6.94
CA LEU A 76 1.50 2.72 -7.92
C LEU A 76 0.05 2.27 -7.67
N ILE A 77 -0.32 2.03 -6.42
CA ILE A 77 -1.68 1.65 -6.04
C ILE A 77 -2.65 2.82 -6.25
N GLN A 78 -2.27 4.04 -5.86
CA GLN A 78 -3.10 5.23 -6.08
C GLN A 78 -3.34 5.52 -7.56
N ASN A 79 -2.31 5.33 -8.40
CA ASN A 79 -2.45 5.50 -9.85
C ASN A 79 -3.33 4.42 -10.47
N TYR A 80 -3.25 3.19 -9.96
CA TYR A 80 -4.19 2.13 -10.36
C TYR A 80 -5.63 2.55 -10.11
N THR A 81 -5.94 3.01 -8.88
CA THR A 81 -7.32 3.34 -8.52
C THR A 81 -7.85 4.49 -9.37
N ARG A 82 -7.06 5.55 -9.57
CA ARG A 82 -7.46 6.71 -10.40
C ARG A 82 -7.71 6.37 -11.87
N LYS A 83 -6.98 5.40 -12.42
CA LYS A 83 -7.06 5.06 -13.84
C LYS A 83 -8.09 3.98 -14.14
N TYR A 84 -8.32 3.05 -13.22
CA TYR A 84 -9.04 1.80 -13.51
C TYR A 84 -10.26 1.53 -12.61
N LEU A 85 -10.53 2.33 -11.58
CA LEU A 85 -11.66 2.14 -10.64
C LEU A 85 -12.42 3.45 -10.37
#